data_AF-A0A3C2E6N6-F1
#
_entry.id   AF-A0A3C2E6N6-F1
#
_cell.length_a   1.000
_cell.length_b   1.000
_cell.length_c   1.000
_cell.angle_alpha   90.00
_cell.angle_beta   90.00
_cell.angle_gamma   90.00
#
_symmetry.space_group_name_H-M   'P 1'
#
loop_
_entity.id
_entity.type
_entity.pdbx_description
1 polymer ?
#
loop_
_entity_poly.entity_id
_entity_poly.type
_entity_poly.pdbx_seq_one_letter_code
_entity_poly.pdbx_strand_id
1 'polypeptide(L)'
;PQPDVINRLLDEEGRRHARALGQAIRLACDLSGRAPQLLAGARLAIDDGTLTLTPADGYADMLLGEQTRRRLKSLADTLDLVCGD
;
A
#
# COMPACT_ATOMS: atom_id res chain seq x y z
N PRO A 1 7.33 -18.89 9.32
CA PRO A 1 6.32 -19.48 10.25
C PRO A 1 5.51 -20.53 9.50
N GLN A 2 5.07 -21.60 10.17
CA GLN A 2 4.22 -22.62 9.54
C GLN A 2 2.81 -22.04 9.27
N PRO A 3 2.23 -22.23 8.07
CA PRO A 3 0.93 -21.65 7.70
C PRO A 3 -0.19 -21.98 8.69
N ASP A 4 -0.16 -23.19 9.26
CA ASP A 4 -1.18 -23.72 10.14
C ASP A 4 -1.24 -22.99 11.48
N VAL A 5 -0.10 -22.48 11.96
CA VAL A 5 -0.03 -21.68 13.18
C VAL A 5 -0.68 -20.31 12.97
N ILE A 6 -0.44 -19.69 11.81
CA ILE A 6 -1.06 -18.40 11.47
C ILE A 6 -2.57 -18.54 11.32
N ASN A 7 -3.04 -19.62 10.68
CA ASN A 7 -4.47 -19.88 10.49
C ASN A 7 -5.23 -20.09 11.81
N ARG A 8 -4.54 -20.43 12.91
CA ARG A 8 -5.14 -20.51 14.25
C ARG A 8 -5.20 -19.16 14.97
N LEU A 9 -4.37 -18.20 14.57
CA LEU A 9 -4.28 -16.88 15.21
C LEU A 9 -5.25 -15.88 14.61
N LEU A 10 -5.47 -15.95 13.29
CA LEU A 10 -6.34 -15.05 12.55
C LEU A 10 -7.22 -15.85 11.60
N ASP A 11 -8.49 -15.48 11.57
CA ASP A 11 -9.43 -15.95 10.54
C ASP A 11 -9.05 -15.38 9.16
N GLU A 12 -9.84 -15.70 8.14
CA GLU A 12 -9.54 -15.25 6.77
C GLU A 12 -9.54 -13.74 6.61
N GLU A 13 -10.50 -13.07 7.23
CA GLU A 13 -10.61 -11.61 7.21
C GLU A 13 -9.45 -10.95 7.97
N GLY A 14 -9.12 -11.43 9.17
CA GLY A 14 -7.98 -10.96 9.94
C GLY A 14 -6.66 -11.15 9.20
N ARG A 15 -6.49 -12.27 8.48
CA ARG A 15 -5.32 -12.49 7.61
C ARG A 15 -5.30 -11.53 6.42
N ARG A 16 -6.46 -11.21 5.81
CA ARG A 16 -6.54 -10.21 4.73
C ARG A 16 -6.13 -8.83 5.23
N HIS A 17 -6.64 -8.40 6.39
CA HIS A 17 -6.26 -7.12 7.00
C HIS A 17 -4.78 -7.06 7.37
N ALA A 18 -4.21 -8.13 7.94
CA ALA A 18 -2.79 -8.19 8.26
C ALA A 18 -1.91 -8.10 7.00
N ARG A 19 -2.33 -8.73 5.89
CA ARG A 19 -1.64 -8.62 4.59
C ARG A 19 -1.70 -7.20 4.05
N ALA A 20 -2.89 -6.59 4.03
CA ALA A 20 -3.10 -5.22 3.58
C ALA A 20 -2.24 -4.22 4.36
N LEU A 21 -2.22 -4.33 5.71
CA LEU A 21 -1.38 -3.50 6.55
C LEU A 21 0.11 -3.66 6.21
N GLY A 22 0.59 -4.90 6.05
CA GLY A 22 1.97 -5.15 5.66
C GLY A 22 2.33 -4.60 4.28
N GLN A 23 1.38 -4.62 3.33
CA GLN A 23 1.57 -4.02 2.01
C GLN A 23 1.59 -2.48 2.08
N ALA A 24 0.70 -1.87 2.86
CA ALA A 24 0.69 -0.43 3.09
C ALA A 24 2.00 0.06 3.71
N ILE A 25 2.55 -0.65 4.70
CA ILE A 25 3.86 -0.33 5.29
C ILE A 25 4.96 -0.39 4.23
N ARG A 26 4.97 -1.42 3.38
CA ARG A 26 6.00 -1.54 2.32
C ARG A 26 5.86 -0.45 1.25
N LEU A 27 4.64 -0.06 0.90
CA LEU A 27 4.38 1.09 0.03
C LEU A 27 4.93 2.37 0.67
N ALA A 28 4.64 2.62 1.95
CA ALA A 28 5.19 3.75 2.68
C ALA A 28 6.74 3.71 2.77
N CYS A 29 7.35 2.52 2.87
CA CYS A 29 8.81 2.39 2.81
C CYS A 29 9.38 2.84 1.46
N ASP A 30 8.76 2.43 0.34
CA ASP A 30 9.19 2.86 -0.99
C ASP A 30 9.03 4.39 -1.14
N LEU A 31 7.90 4.95 -0.72
CA LEU A 31 7.60 6.38 -0.78
C LEU A 31 8.54 7.22 0.11
N SER A 32 8.82 6.73 1.31
CA SER A 32 9.63 7.47 2.27
C SER A 32 11.10 7.51 1.87
N GLY A 33 11.64 6.56 1.10
CA GLY A 33 13.07 6.51 0.78
C GLY A 33 14.00 6.58 2.01
N ARG A 34 13.51 6.19 3.21
CA ARG A 34 14.16 6.37 4.54
C ARG A 34 14.21 7.80 5.09
N ALA A 35 13.42 8.72 4.53
CA ALA A 35 13.27 10.10 4.96
C ALA A 35 11.77 10.46 5.15
N PRO A 36 11.33 10.80 6.38
CA PRO A 36 9.90 10.99 6.67
C PRO A 36 9.25 12.12 5.85
N GLN A 37 10.01 13.15 5.48
CA GLN A 37 9.52 14.27 4.66
C GLN A 37 9.08 13.86 3.26
N LEU A 38 9.61 12.76 2.71
CA LEU A 38 9.23 12.26 1.39
C LEU A 38 7.83 11.62 1.43
N LEU A 39 7.50 10.95 2.52
CA LEU A 39 6.17 10.39 2.72
C LEU A 39 5.10 11.49 2.86
N ALA A 40 5.45 12.63 3.47
CA ALA A 40 4.54 13.78 3.56
C ALA A 40 4.19 14.38 2.20
N GLY A 41 5.00 14.10 1.15
CA GLY A 41 4.73 14.48 -0.23
C GLY A 41 3.81 13.51 -0.99
N ALA A 42 3.17 12.55 -0.31
CA ALA A 42 2.21 11.62 -0.90
C ALA A 42 0.90 11.56 -0.11
N ARG A 43 -0.21 11.42 -0.84
CA ARG A 43 -1.54 11.17 -0.29
C ARG A 43 -2.07 9.86 -0.85
N LEU A 44 -2.52 8.97 0.03
CA LEU A 44 -3.24 7.76 -0.34
C LEU A 44 -4.71 7.93 0.08
N ALA A 45 -5.63 7.70 -0.85
CA ALA A 45 -7.07 7.83 -0.59
C ALA A 45 -7.84 6.65 -1.19
N ILE A 46 -8.96 6.30 -0.54
CA ILE A 46 -9.97 5.39 -1.08
C ILE A 46 -11.19 6.23 -1.40
N ASP A 47 -11.62 6.18 -2.66
CA ASP A 47 -12.80 6.88 -3.14
C ASP A 47 -13.53 6.00 -4.17
N ASP A 48 -14.84 5.81 -4.01
CA ASP A 48 -15.69 4.98 -4.89
C ASP A 48 -15.08 3.62 -5.28
N GLY A 49 -14.51 2.90 -4.31
CA GLY A 49 -13.90 1.58 -4.53
C GLY A 49 -12.54 1.61 -5.24
N THR A 50 -11.92 2.78 -5.35
CA THR A 50 -10.62 3.00 -6.00
C THR A 50 -9.60 3.48 -4.98
N LEU A 51 -8.41 2.87 -4.99
CA LEU A 51 -7.25 3.28 -4.20
C LEU A 51 -6.33 4.15 -5.08
N THR A 52 -6.20 5.42 -4.75
CA THR A 52 -5.41 6.39 -5.53
C THR A 52 -4.26 6.94 -4.71
N LEU A 53 -3.07 7.00 -5.32
CA LEU A 53 -1.87 7.61 -4.76
C LEU A 53 -1.55 8.91 -5.50
N THR A 54 -1.71 10.03 -4.82
CA THR A 54 -1.46 11.36 -5.36
C THR A 54 -0.16 11.93 -4.78
N PRO A 55 0.87 12.21 -5.60
CA PRO A 55 2.04 12.96 -5.16
C PRO A 55 1.72 14.45 -5.03
N ALA A 56 2.39 15.14 -4.12
CA ALA A 56 2.42 16.59 -4.08
C ALA A 56 3.23 17.15 -5.26
N ASP A 57 3.05 18.43 -5.56
CA ASP A 57 3.77 19.11 -6.64
C ASP A 57 5.29 18.94 -6.51
N GLY A 58 5.93 18.49 -7.60
CA GLY A 58 7.37 18.22 -7.65
C GLY A 58 7.82 16.85 -7.11
N TYR A 59 6.91 16.02 -6.61
CA TYR A 59 7.24 14.69 -6.08
C TYR A 59 6.89 13.53 -7.02
N ALA A 60 6.18 13.79 -8.12
CA ALA A 60 5.63 12.75 -9.00
C ALA A 60 6.71 11.80 -9.55
N ASP A 61 7.77 12.32 -10.17
CA ASP A 61 8.84 11.49 -10.77
C ASP A 61 9.60 10.67 -9.72
N MET A 62 9.68 11.18 -8.50
CA MET A 62 10.39 10.53 -7.40
C MET A 62 9.54 9.44 -6.72
N LEU A 63 8.24 9.69 -6.54
CA LEU A 63 7.35 8.81 -5.77
C LEU A 63 6.66 7.78 -6.65
N LEU A 64 6.28 8.13 -7.88
CA LEU A 64 5.54 7.28 -8.80
C LEU A 64 6.49 6.46 -9.69
N GLY A 65 7.42 5.73 -9.08
CA GLY A 65 8.21 4.73 -9.78
C GLY A 65 7.43 3.43 -10.04
N GLU A 66 7.94 2.57 -10.94
CA GLU A 66 7.35 1.26 -11.26
C GLU A 66 7.12 0.39 -10.01
N GLN A 67 8.09 0.39 -9.10
CA GLN A 67 8.00 -0.36 -7.85
C GLN A 67 6.84 0.12 -6.96
N THR A 68 6.67 1.44 -6.84
CA THR A 68 5.56 2.04 -6.09
C THR A 68 4.21 1.65 -6.71
N ARG A 69 4.07 1.79 -8.04
CA ARG A 69 2.83 1.41 -8.76
C ARG A 69 2.49 -0.06 -8.55
N ARG A 70 3.48 -0.95 -8.64
CA ARG A 70 3.28 -2.39 -8.40
C ARG A 70 2.78 -2.68 -6.99
N ARG A 71 3.32 -1.99 -5.97
CA ARG A 71 2.87 -2.16 -4.58
C ARG A 71 1.49 -1.57 -4.34
N LEU A 72 1.19 -0.43 -4.95
CA LEU A 72 -0.14 0.19 -4.89
C LEU A 72 -1.19 -0.79 -5.43
N LYS A 73 -0.93 -1.38 -6.60
CA LYS A 73 -1.80 -2.39 -7.19
C LYS A 73 -1.99 -3.61 -6.29
N SER A 74 -0.92 -4.17 -5.76
CA SER A 74 -1.03 -5.31 -4.82
C SER A 74 -1.84 -4.98 -3.56
N LEU A 75 -1.72 -3.75 -3.05
CA LEU A 75 -2.52 -3.28 -1.92
C LEU A 75 -4.00 -3.15 -2.30
N ALA A 76 -4.30 -2.55 -3.47
CA ALA A 76 -5.66 -2.44 -3.99
C ALA A 76 -6.30 -3.82 -4.17
N ASP A 77 -5.60 -4.77 -4.80
CA ASP A 77 -6.06 -6.15 -5.00
C ASP A 77 -6.37 -6.85 -3.66
N THR A 78 -5.59 -6.57 -2.60
CA THR A 78 -5.81 -7.20 -1.28
C THR A 78 -6.97 -6.56 -0.52
N LEU A 79 -7.31 -5.31 -0.83
CA LEU A 79 -8.44 -4.58 -0.28
C LEU A 79 -9.71 -4.75 -1.12
N ASP A 80 -9.66 -5.53 -2.21
CA ASP A 80 -10.74 -5.66 -3.19
C ASP A 80 -11.14 -4.30 -3.82
N LEU A 81 -10.15 -3.45 -4.10
CA LEU A 81 -10.29 -2.12 -4.71
C LEU A 81 -9.66 -2.07 -6.11
N VAL A 82 -10.12 -1.12 -6.92
CA VAL A 82 -9.44 -0.75 -8.17
C VAL A 82 -8.19 0.06 -7.86
N CYS A 83 -7.09 -0.21 -8.56
CA CYS A 83 -5.92 0.66 -8.50
C CYS A 83 -6.15 1.87 -9.39
N GLY A 84 -6.20 3.07 -8.82
CA GLY A 84 -6.28 4.33 -9.55
C GLY A 84 -4.94 4.72 -10.17
N ASP A 85 -5.01 5.63 -11.14
CA ASP A 85 -3.85 6.26 -11.79
C ASP A 85 -3.24 7.39 -10.96
#